data_AF-A0A2G9U0W6-F1
#
_entry.id   AF-A0A2G9U0W6-F1
#
_cell.length_a   1.000
_cell.length_b   1.000
_cell.length_c   1.000
_cell.angle_alpha   90.00
_cell.angle_beta   90.00
_cell.angle_gamma   90.00
#
_symmetry.space_group_name_H-M   'P 1'
#
loop_
_entity.id
_entity.type
_entity.pdbx_description
1 polymer ?
#
loop_
_entity_poly.entity_id
_entity_poly.type
_entity_poly.pdbx_seq_one_letter_code
_entity_poly.pdbx_strand_id
1 'polypeptide(L)'
;MIVNWSRYLDVSPRAGGGHLSRDCITLIQRLCCDRNNRIGTAGAREVMDHPWFRGIDFKNLRSTRAEFIPRVEHAEDTSNFEAVEITESPFETLGKRAPNNPAFYEFTFRHFFDTDGQGCPSLRPPQKRPPLAPLFEGTARHETVSSSESIVI
;
A
#
# COMPACT_ATOMS: atom_id res chain seq x y z
N MET A 1 -11.76 -2.04 17.08
CA MET A 1 -13.19 -1.90 17.44
C MET A 1 -13.49 -0.41 17.56
N ILE A 2 -14.58 0.09 16.99
CA ILE A 2 -14.95 1.51 17.15
C ILE A 2 -15.55 1.65 18.54
N VAL A 3 -14.76 2.10 19.51
CA VAL A 3 -15.06 1.93 20.95
C VAL A 3 -16.17 2.86 21.45
N ASN A 4 -16.25 4.09 20.92
CA ASN A 4 -17.18 5.12 21.41
C ASN A 4 -18.23 5.54 20.36
N TRP A 5 -18.60 4.63 19.44
CA TRP A 5 -19.53 4.95 18.35
C TRP A 5 -20.86 5.50 18.88
N SER A 6 -21.40 4.92 19.96
CA SER A 6 -22.69 5.33 20.52
C SER A 6 -22.68 6.74 21.11
N ARG A 7 -21.50 7.28 21.44
CA ARG A 7 -21.34 8.64 22.00
C ARG A 7 -21.08 9.70 20.94
N TYR A 8 -20.40 9.35 19.85
CA TYR A 8 -19.89 10.33 18.89
C TYR A 8 -20.49 10.21 17.48
N LEU A 9 -21.13 9.08 17.16
CA LEU A 9 -21.79 8.91 15.87
C LEU A 9 -23.17 9.58 15.90
N ASP A 10 -23.22 10.81 15.41
CA ASP A 10 -24.48 11.51 15.15
C ASP A 10 -24.76 11.52 13.64
N VAL A 11 -25.79 10.77 13.24
CA VAL A 11 -26.31 10.71 11.86
C VAL A 11 -27.65 11.45 11.73
N SER A 12 -27.96 12.32 12.69
CA SER A 12 -29.17 13.15 12.65
C SER A 12 -29.09 14.19 11.53
N PRO A 13 -30.23 14.73 11.07
CA PRO A 13 -30.24 15.78 10.05
C PRO A 13 -29.36 16.99 10.39
N ARG A 14 -29.22 17.31 11.68
CA ARG A 14 -28.46 18.47 12.17
C ARG A 14 -26.95 18.27 12.11
N ALA A 15 -26.48 17.03 12.22
CA ALA A 15 -25.07 16.67 12.18
C ALA A 15 -24.57 16.27 10.78
N GLY A 16 -25.29 16.68 9.72
CA GLY A 16 -24.95 16.36 8.33
C GLY A 16 -25.64 15.10 7.79
N GLY A 17 -26.39 14.36 8.61
CA GLY A 17 -27.18 13.21 8.17
C GLY A 17 -28.35 13.56 7.25
N GLY A 18 -28.70 14.85 7.11
CA GLY A 18 -29.82 15.31 6.27
C GLY A 18 -29.59 15.09 4.77
N HIS A 19 -28.33 14.94 4.35
CA HIS A 19 -27.95 14.67 2.96
C HIS A 19 -27.82 13.17 2.65
N LEU A 20 -28.00 12.30 3.65
CA LEU A 20 -27.85 10.86 3.49
C LEU A 20 -29.21 10.20 3.28
N SER A 21 -29.26 9.20 2.39
CA SER A 21 -30.45 8.38 2.24
C SER A 21 -30.72 7.54 3.50
N ARG A 22 -31.99 7.16 3.72
CA ARG A 22 -32.36 6.32 4.86
C ARG A 22 -31.61 4.99 4.89
N ASP A 23 -31.39 4.39 3.73
CA ASP A 23 -30.65 3.14 3.58
C ASP A 23 -29.17 3.33 3.93
N CYS A 24 -28.57 4.46 3.57
CA CYS A 24 -27.20 4.80 3.95
C CYS A 24 -27.05 4.93 5.48
N ILE A 25 -27.94 5.68 6.11
CA ILE A 25 -27.95 5.85 7.58
C ILE A 25 -28.10 4.51 8.29
N THR A 26 -29.01 3.66 7.79
CA THR A 26 -29.25 2.33 8.36
C THR A 26 -27.99 1.45 8.23
N LEU A 27 -27.31 1.49 7.08
CA LEU A 27 -26.06 0.75 6.88
C LEU A 27 -24.97 1.22 7.86
N ILE A 28 -24.78 2.52 8.00
CA ILE A 28 -23.80 3.11 8.94
C ILE A 28 -24.08 2.63 10.36
N GLN A 29 -25.32 2.67 10.83
CA GLN A 29 -25.71 2.23 12.17
C GLN A 29 -25.51 0.71 12.38
N ARG A 30 -25.70 -0.11 11.33
CA ARG A 30 -25.48 -1.56 11.38
C ARG A 30 -24.00 -1.96 11.29
N LEU A 31 -23.14 -1.09 10.78
CA LEU A 31 -21.69 -1.29 10.75
C LEU A 31 -21.05 -0.78 12.05
N CYS A 32 -21.42 0.42 12.46
CA CYS A 32 -20.98 1.07 13.68
C CYS A 32 -21.87 0.67 14.86
N CYS A 33 -21.75 -0.60 15.27
CA CYS A 33 -22.42 -1.15 16.44
C CYS A 33 -21.52 -2.15 17.17
N ASP A 34 -22.05 -2.76 18.23
CA ASP A 34 -21.39 -3.84 18.95
C ASP A 34 -21.06 -5.01 18.03
N ARG A 35 -19.93 -5.67 18.27
CA ARG A 35 -19.40 -6.72 17.41
C ARG A 35 -20.43 -7.78 17.04
N ASN A 36 -21.24 -8.22 18.00
CA ASN A 36 -22.20 -9.31 17.82
C ASN A 36 -23.42 -8.91 16.98
N ASN A 37 -23.71 -7.61 16.88
CA ASN A 37 -24.85 -7.07 16.14
C ASN A 37 -24.44 -6.47 14.79
N ARG A 38 -23.14 -6.55 14.44
CA ARG A 38 -22.60 -5.96 13.23
C ARG A 38 -23.02 -6.78 12.02
N ILE A 39 -23.57 -6.12 11.02
CA ILE A 39 -23.86 -6.73 9.72
C ILE A 39 -22.57 -7.28 9.10
N GLY A 40 -22.64 -8.48 8.52
CA GLY A 40 -21.50 -9.22 8.01
C GLY A 40 -20.95 -10.27 8.97
N THR A 41 -21.47 -10.37 10.20
CA THR A 41 -21.02 -11.39 11.17
C THR A 41 -21.35 -12.80 10.72
N ALA A 42 -22.49 -13.01 10.03
CA ALA A 42 -22.81 -14.30 9.39
C ALA A 42 -22.22 -14.45 7.97
N GLY A 43 -21.42 -13.49 7.51
CA GLY A 43 -20.77 -13.50 6.22
C GLY A 43 -21.13 -12.30 5.33
N ALA A 44 -20.38 -12.14 4.23
CA ALA A 44 -20.47 -10.96 3.36
C ALA A 44 -21.86 -10.74 2.73
N ARG A 45 -22.68 -11.80 2.62
CA ARG A 45 -24.00 -11.72 1.99
C ARG A 45 -24.96 -10.79 2.73
N GLU A 46 -24.86 -10.68 4.05
CA GLU A 46 -25.68 -9.72 4.80
C GLU A 46 -25.43 -8.28 4.35
N VAL A 47 -24.17 -7.95 4.02
CA VAL A 47 -23.77 -6.63 3.54
C VAL A 47 -24.22 -6.44 2.09
N MET A 48 -23.98 -7.43 1.22
CA MET A 48 -24.35 -7.37 -0.20
C MET A 48 -25.86 -7.25 -0.42
N ASP A 49 -26.67 -7.92 0.40
CA ASP A 49 -28.13 -7.92 0.28
C ASP A 49 -28.78 -6.68 0.96
N HIS A 50 -27.99 -5.79 1.57
CA HIS A 50 -28.50 -4.58 2.22
C HIS A 50 -29.10 -3.59 1.19
N PRO A 51 -30.25 -2.94 1.47
CA PRO A 51 -30.92 -2.03 0.51
C PRO A 51 -30.05 -0.93 -0.08
N TRP A 52 -29.05 -0.45 0.68
CA TRP A 52 -28.08 0.55 0.21
C TRP A 52 -27.29 0.09 -1.03
N PHE A 53 -27.04 -1.21 -1.18
CA PHE A 53 -26.34 -1.80 -2.32
C PHE A 53 -27.28 -2.33 -3.41
N ARG A 54 -28.57 -2.00 -3.37
CA ARG A 54 -29.53 -2.45 -4.38
C ARG A 54 -29.08 -2.00 -5.77
N GLY A 55 -29.02 -2.96 -6.69
CA GLY A 55 -28.62 -2.71 -8.08
C GLY A 55 -27.12 -2.89 -8.36
N ILE A 56 -26.31 -3.13 -7.33
CA ILE A 56 -24.89 -3.48 -7.51
C ILE A 56 -24.78 -4.94 -7.95
N ASP A 57 -24.21 -5.18 -9.13
CA ASP A 57 -23.82 -6.52 -9.56
C ASP A 57 -22.44 -6.88 -9.00
N PHE A 58 -22.42 -7.45 -7.79
CA PHE A 58 -21.19 -7.88 -7.13
C PHE A 58 -20.39 -8.94 -7.90
N LYS A 59 -21.01 -9.70 -8.81
CA LYS A 59 -20.29 -10.72 -9.60
C LYS A 59 -19.41 -10.09 -10.67
N ASN A 60 -19.86 -8.99 -11.26
CA ASN A 60 -19.18 -8.32 -12.37
C ASN A 60 -18.58 -6.96 -11.99
N LEU A 61 -18.62 -6.57 -10.71
CA LEU A 61 -18.20 -5.25 -10.23
C LEU A 61 -16.80 -4.84 -10.71
N ARG A 62 -15.84 -5.77 -10.72
CA ARG A 62 -14.45 -5.50 -11.18
C ARG A 62 -14.34 -5.21 -12.67
N SER A 63 -15.32 -5.65 -13.46
CA SER A 63 -15.38 -5.45 -14.92
C SER A 63 -16.14 -4.17 -15.29
N THR A 64 -16.91 -3.60 -14.35
CA THR A 64 -17.60 -2.33 -14.56
C THR A 64 -16.62 -1.16 -14.52
N ARG A 65 -16.88 -0.13 -15.34
CA ARG A 65 -16.09 1.11 -15.30
C ARG A 65 -16.31 1.80 -13.94
N ALA A 66 -15.21 2.16 -13.28
CA ALA A 66 -15.27 2.96 -12.05
C ALA A 66 -15.79 4.37 -12.34
N GLU A 67 -16.59 4.90 -11.42
CA GLU A 67 -17.14 6.26 -11.49
C GLU A 67 -16.02 7.32 -11.54
N PHE A 68 -14.97 7.09 -10.75
CA PHE A 68 -13.79 7.94 -10.71
C PHE A 68 -12.57 7.18 -11.23
N ILE A 69 -11.85 7.81 -12.16
CA ILE A 69 -10.57 7.32 -12.68
C ILE A 69 -9.52 8.36 -12.27
N PRO A 70 -8.56 8.02 -11.40
CA PRO A 70 -7.53 8.96 -10.98
C PRO A 70 -6.67 9.38 -12.17
N ARG A 71 -6.24 10.64 -12.18
CA ARG A 71 -5.28 11.14 -13.16
C ARG A 71 -3.91 10.55 -12.85
N VAL A 72 -3.27 10.01 -13.87
CA VAL A 72 -1.89 9.51 -13.83
C VAL A 72 -1.21 10.04 -15.08
N GLU A 73 -0.20 10.88 -14.91
CA GLU A 73 0.49 11.54 -16.04
C GLU A 73 1.60 10.67 -16.62
N HIS A 74 2.33 9.95 -15.77
CA HIS A 74 3.45 9.09 -16.16
C HIS A 74 3.62 7.92 -15.17
N ALA A 75 4.48 6.96 -15.52
CA ALA A 75 4.65 5.71 -14.75
C ALA A 75 5.20 5.93 -13.31
N GLU A 76 5.86 7.06 -13.08
CA GLU A 76 6.46 7.46 -11.81
C GLU A 76 5.65 8.55 -11.09
N ASP A 77 4.42 8.83 -11.53
CA ASP A 77 3.58 9.88 -10.97
C ASP A 77 3.09 9.51 -9.56
N THR A 78 3.53 10.28 -8.56
CA THR A 78 3.15 10.12 -7.16
C THR A 78 2.14 11.18 -6.68
N SER A 79 1.49 11.92 -7.58
CA SER A 79 0.57 13.02 -7.23
C SER A 79 -0.68 12.58 -6.46
N ASN A 80 -1.07 11.30 -6.57
CA ASN A 80 -2.17 10.70 -5.82
C ASN A 80 -1.76 10.21 -4.40
N PHE A 81 -0.52 10.46 -3.98
CA PHE A 81 -0.01 10.14 -2.65
C PHE A 81 0.19 11.42 -1.84
N GLU A 82 0.07 11.31 -0.51
CA GLU A 82 0.42 12.42 0.38
C GLU A 82 1.93 12.66 0.37
N ALA A 83 2.34 13.93 0.32
CA ALA A 83 3.73 14.30 0.50
C ALA A 83 4.13 14.04 1.96
N VAL A 84 5.15 13.22 2.17
CA VAL A 84 5.70 12.97 3.50
C VAL A 84 6.91 13.87 3.70
N GLU A 85 6.91 14.65 4.79
CA GLU A 85 8.11 15.38 5.21
C GLU A 85 9.15 14.39 5.73
N ILE A 86 10.16 14.10 4.92
CA ILE A 86 11.26 13.22 5.29
C ILE A 86 12.23 14.00 6.17
N THR A 87 12.05 13.89 7.49
CA THR A 87 12.90 14.57 8.49
C THR A 87 14.19 13.81 8.79
N GLU A 88 14.22 12.51 8.55
CA GLU A 88 15.39 11.63 8.70
C GLU A 88 15.71 10.94 7.38
N SER A 89 17.00 10.79 7.05
CA SER A 89 17.40 10.07 5.83
C SER A 89 16.88 8.63 5.86
N PRO A 90 16.10 8.17 4.85
CA PRO A 90 15.54 6.81 4.81
C PRO A 90 16.58 5.69 4.88
N PHE A 91 17.85 6.03 4.68
CA PHE A 91 18.96 5.09 4.62
C PHE A 91 19.80 5.02 5.91
N GLU A 92 19.58 5.90 6.89
CA GLU A 92 20.37 5.90 8.14
C GLU A 92 20.13 4.66 9.00
N THR A 93 18.97 4.01 8.87
CA THR A 93 18.66 2.76 9.59
C THR A 93 19.40 1.53 9.03
N LEU A 94 19.98 1.60 7.82
CA LEU A 94 20.66 0.47 7.18
C LEU A 94 22.01 0.10 7.81
N GLY A 95 22.55 0.94 8.69
CA GLY A 95 23.88 0.76 9.31
C GLY A 95 23.96 -0.35 10.35
N LYS A 96 22.84 -0.88 10.85
CA LYS A 96 22.81 -1.93 11.89
C LYS A 96 22.37 -3.28 11.34
N ARG A 97 23.05 -3.77 10.31
CA ARG A 97 22.86 -5.16 9.86
C ARG A 97 23.51 -6.10 10.87
N ALA A 98 22.71 -6.75 11.71
CA ALA A 98 23.14 -7.97 12.37
C ALA A 98 23.21 -9.06 11.28
N PRO A 99 24.40 -9.57 10.90
CA PRO A 99 24.46 -10.69 9.98
C PRO A 99 23.73 -11.88 10.59
N ASN A 100 22.92 -12.59 9.79
CA ASN A 100 22.20 -13.81 10.17
C ASN A 100 21.11 -13.67 11.25
N ASN A 101 20.22 -12.67 11.14
CA ASN A 101 19.03 -12.61 11.99
C ASN A 101 18.00 -13.69 11.58
N PRO A 102 17.69 -14.68 12.44
CA PRO A 102 16.74 -15.76 12.12
C PRO A 102 15.30 -15.28 11.92
N ALA A 103 14.94 -14.08 12.40
CA ALA A 103 13.61 -13.50 12.18
C ALA A 103 13.28 -13.22 10.71
N PHE A 104 14.29 -13.22 9.83
CA PHE A 104 14.14 -12.97 8.40
C PHE A 104 14.44 -14.19 7.53
N TYR A 105 14.56 -15.38 8.11
CA TYR A 105 14.61 -16.60 7.31
C TYR A 105 13.33 -16.73 6.49
N GLU A 106 13.47 -17.11 5.22
CA GLU A 106 12.36 -17.22 4.24
C GLU A 106 11.62 -15.90 3.91
N PHE A 107 12.14 -14.75 4.36
CA PHE A 107 11.58 -13.45 4.01
C PHE A 107 11.68 -13.12 2.52
N THR A 108 12.72 -13.62 1.84
CA THR A 108 12.92 -13.35 0.41
C THR A 108 11.85 -14.04 -0.42
N PHE A 109 10.94 -13.24 -0.98
CA PHE A 109 9.90 -13.70 -1.89
C PHE A 109 10.26 -13.38 -3.34
N ARG A 110 9.95 -14.32 -4.24
CA ARG A 110 9.93 -14.08 -5.68
C ARG A 110 8.62 -14.64 -6.23
N HIS A 111 7.86 -13.80 -6.92
CA HIS A 111 6.63 -14.21 -7.57
C HIS A 111 6.93 -15.16 -8.73
N PHE A 112 6.17 -16.25 -8.84
CA PHE A 112 6.48 -17.35 -9.76
C PHE A 112 6.26 -17.01 -11.25
N PHE A 113 5.51 -15.94 -11.54
CA PHE A 113 5.10 -15.58 -12.90
C PHE A 113 5.88 -14.40 -13.47
N ASP A 114 6.80 -13.84 -12.68
CA ASP A 114 7.55 -12.66 -13.08
C ASP A 114 8.80 -13.14 -13.81
N THR A 115 8.63 -13.34 -15.12
CA THR A 115 9.67 -13.45 -16.15
C THR A 115 10.55 -14.72 -16.10
N ASP A 116 10.56 -15.43 -17.24
CA ASP A 116 11.45 -16.53 -17.65
C ASP A 116 10.95 -17.96 -17.46
N GLY A 117 9.85 -18.21 -16.73
CA GLY A 117 9.38 -19.58 -16.47
C GLY A 117 10.40 -20.46 -15.72
N GLN A 118 11.52 -19.87 -15.28
CA GLN A 118 12.48 -20.50 -14.40
C GLN A 118 12.03 -20.26 -12.97
N GLY A 119 11.38 -21.28 -12.39
CA GLY A 119 10.89 -21.25 -11.01
C GLY A 119 11.96 -20.95 -9.95
N CYS A 120 11.57 -21.10 -8.68
CA CYS A 120 12.37 -20.76 -7.51
C CYS A 120 13.86 -21.13 -7.62
N PRO A 121 14.80 -20.17 -7.50
CA PRO A 121 16.23 -20.44 -7.46
C PRO A 121 16.64 -21.43 -6.37
N SER A 122 15.88 -21.50 -5.28
CA SER A 122 16.11 -22.43 -4.16
C SER A 122 15.88 -23.90 -4.53
N LEU A 123 15.10 -24.18 -5.58
CA LEU A 123 14.89 -25.52 -6.11
C LEU A 123 15.86 -25.85 -7.26
N ARG A 124 16.70 -24.89 -7.66
CA ARG A 124 17.74 -25.15 -8.67
C ARG A 124 18.89 -25.92 -8.03
N PRO A 125 19.50 -26.88 -8.75
CA PRO A 125 20.74 -27.50 -8.33
C PRO A 125 21.76 -26.42 -7.96
N PRO A 126 22.59 -26.61 -6.92
CA PRO A 126 23.55 -25.61 -6.47
C PRO A 126 24.54 -25.27 -7.59
N GLN A 127 24.28 -24.19 -8.32
CA GLN A 127 25.25 -23.59 -9.21
C GLN A 127 26.22 -22.78 -8.35
N LYS A 128 27.53 -23.04 -8.52
CA LYS A 128 28.60 -22.29 -7.85
C LYS A 128 28.39 -20.81 -8.15
N ARG A 129 27.98 -20.03 -7.15
CA ARG A 129 27.82 -18.59 -7.29
C ARG A 129 29.19 -18.01 -7.67
N PRO A 130 29.31 -17.25 -8.77
CA PRO A 130 30.56 -16.57 -9.09
C PRO A 130 30.91 -15.60 -7.95
N PRO A 131 32.20 -15.47 -7.60
CA PRO A 131 32.63 -14.60 -6.51
C PRO A 131 32.31 -13.14 -6.83
N LEU A 132 31.84 -12.39 -5.84
CA LEU A 132 31.50 -10.96 -5.93
C LEU A 132 32.71 -10.03 -6.04
N ALA A 133 33.92 -10.57 -6.13
CA ALA A 133 35.17 -9.81 -6.21
C ALA A 133 35.20 -8.73 -7.33
N PRO A 134 34.61 -8.92 -8.53
CA PRO A 134 34.73 -7.92 -9.59
C PRO A 134 33.89 -6.65 -9.37
N LEU A 135 32.98 -6.62 -8.40
CA LEU A 135 32.04 -5.51 -8.21
C LEU A 135 32.62 -4.33 -7.38
N PHE A 136 33.80 -4.50 -6.77
CA PHE A 136 34.38 -3.48 -5.88
C PHE A 136 35.64 -2.80 -6.43
N GLU A 137 36.17 -3.21 -7.58
CA GLU A 137 37.43 -2.65 -8.13
C GLU A 137 37.21 -1.58 -9.22
N GLY A 138 35.97 -1.16 -9.46
CA GLY A 138 35.60 -0.33 -10.63
C GLY A 138 35.40 1.17 -10.44
N THR A 139 35.49 1.73 -9.23
CA THR A 139 35.22 3.18 -9.01
C THR A 139 36.11 3.78 -7.93
N ALA A 140 37.43 3.73 -8.17
CA ALA A 140 38.39 4.63 -7.53
C ALA A 140 39.22 5.31 -8.63
N ARG A 141 38.62 6.28 -9.32
CA ARG A 141 39.37 7.31 -10.04
C ARG A 141 38.90 8.68 -9.59
N HIS A 142 39.77 9.27 -8.77
CA HIS A 142 39.88 10.68 -8.41
C HIS A 142 39.49 11.61 -9.57
N GLU A 143 38.54 12.51 -9.35
CA GLU A 143 38.52 13.81 -10.02
C GLU A 143 38.73 14.90 -8.98
N THR A 144 39.88 15.56 -9.12
CA THR A 144 40.35 16.69 -8.35
C THR A 144 39.48 17.92 -8.59
N VAL A 145 39.03 18.54 -7.50
CA VAL A 145 38.41 19.87 -7.49
C VAL A 145 39.37 20.89 -8.12
N SER A 146 38.92 21.58 -9.16
CA SER A 146 39.61 22.74 -9.74
C SER A 146 38.81 24.01 -9.43
N SER A 147 39.39 24.88 -8.61
CA SER A 147 38.97 26.27 -8.43
C SER A 147 39.07 27.02 -9.75
N SER A 148 38.05 27.82 -10.07
CA SER A 148 38.21 28.93 -11.01
C SER A 148 37.30 30.07 -10.57
N GLU A 149 37.94 31.12 -10.05
CA GLU A 149 37.39 32.47 -9.98
C GLU A 149 37.00 32.95 -11.38
N SER A 150 35.92 33.72 -11.49
CA SER A 150 35.72 34.63 -12.62
C SER A 150 35.07 35.91 -12.14
N ILE A 151 35.90 36.96 -12.14
CA ILE A 151 35.54 38.37 -12.16
C ILE A 151 34.54 38.64 -13.30
N VAL A 152 33.54 39.47 -13.04
CA VAL A 152 32.83 40.21 -14.09
C VAL A 152 32.94 41.69 -13.72
N ILE A 153 33.44 42.46 -14.68
CA ILE A 153 33.65 43.92 -14.66
C ILE A 153 32.31 44.63 -14.52
#